data_AF-A0A0X3TEJ9-F1
#
_entry.id   AF-A0A0X3TEJ9-F1
#
_cell.length_a   1.000
_cell.length_b   1.000
_cell.length_c   1.000
_cell.angle_alpha   90.00
_cell.angle_beta   90.00
_cell.angle_gamma   90.00
#
_symmetry.space_group_name_H-M   'P 1'
#
loop_
_entity.id
_entity.type
_entity.pdbx_description
1 polymer ?
#
loop_
_entity_poly.entity_id
_entity_poly.type
_entity_poly.pdbx_seq_one_letter_code
_entity_poly.pdbx_strand_id
1 'polypeptide(L)' 'MIKEPAVDATHYVLKVTGKHGLVFKTKHNNKDYLKKVAEQLLDQEDGHFTEYEIHTSDHANSEMTQPENLIHYVKQDL' A
#
# COMPACT_ATOMS: atom_id res chain seq x y z
N MET A 1 -31.44 21.61 -10.12
CA MET A 1 -30.04 21.26 -9.81
C MET A 1 -30.06 19.94 -9.07
N ILE A 2 -29.76 18.84 -9.74
CA ILE A 2 -29.63 17.54 -9.09
C ILE A 2 -28.26 17.58 -8.41
N LYS A 3 -28.24 17.65 -7.08
CA LYS A 3 -27.01 17.41 -6.31
C LYS A 3 -26.72 15.93 -6.45
N GLU A 4 -25.78 15.58 -7.31
CA GLU A 4 -25.20 14.23 -7.32
C GLU A 4 -24.75 13.91 -5.89
N PRO A 5 -25.09 12.74 -5.34
CA PRO A 5 -24.64 12.39 -4.00
C PRO A 5 -23.12 12.43 -4.01
N ALA A 6 -22.53 13.17 -3.05
CA ALA A 6 -21.11 13.11 -2.79
C ALA A 6 -20.80 11.65 -2.45
N VAL A 7 -20.31 10.91 -3.44
CA VAL A 7 -19.73 9.60 -3.23
C VAL A 7 -18.55 9.88 -2.32
N ASP A 8 -18.67 9.56 -1.03
CA ASP A 8 -17.51 9.50 -0.14
C ASP A 8 -16.48 8.66 -0.88
N ALA A 9 -15.46 9.33 -1.44
CA ALA A 9 -14.58 8.72 -2.41
C ALA A 9 -13.82 7.63 -1.66
N THR A 10 -14.29 6.37 -1.79
CA THR A 10 -13.67 5.24 -1.11
C THR A 10 -12.25 5.14 -1.62
N HIS A 11 -11.29 5.56 -0.80
CA HIS A 11 -9.89 5.48 -1.12
C HIS A 11 -9.40 4.08 -0.79
N TYR A 12 -8.84 3.40 -1.78
CA TYR A 12 -8.12 2.16 -1.55
C TYR A 12 -6.65 2.49 -1.36
N VAL A 13 -6.02 1.82 -0.41
CA VAL A 13 -4.59 1.85 -0.16
C VAL A 13 -4.00 0.53 -0.62
N LEU A 14 -2.94 0.60 -1.41
CA LEU A 14 -2.08 -0.51 -1.75
C LEU A 14 -0.83 -0.43 -0.88
N LYS A 15 -0.50 -1.53 -0.23
CA LYS A 15 0.78 -1.75 0.43
C LYS A 15 1.45 -2.95 -0.20
N VAL A 16 2.69 -2.78 -0.66
CA VAL A 16 3.51 -3.83 -1.24
C VAL A 16 4.74 -3.99 -0.35
N THR A 17 4.96 -5.19 0.17
CA THR A 17 6.12 -5.51 0.99
C THR A 17 7.09 -6.36 0.20
N GLY A 18 8.37 -6.18 0.50
CA GLY A 18 9.47 -6.83 -0.18
C GLY A 18 10.60 -7.24 0.76
N LYS A 19 11.64 -7.80 0.16
CA LYS A 19 12.89 -8.19 0.81
C LYS A 19 13.48 -7.02 1.60
N HIS A 20 14.24 -7.33 2.65
CA HIS A 20 14.93 -6.35 3.50
C HIS A 20 14.01 -5.30 4.16
N GLY A 21 12.74 -5.64 4.37
CA GLY A 21 11.78 -4.73 5.00
C GLY A 21 11.35 -3.56 4.11
N LEU A 22 11.54 -3.69 2.80
CA LEU A 22 11.17 -2.66 1.83
C LEU A 22 9.64 -2.61 1.72
N VAL A 23 9.06 -1.42 1.88
CA VAL A 23 7.61 -1.23 1.75
C VAL A 23 7.31 -0.08 0.80
N PHE A 24 6.43 -0.33 -0.16
CA PHE A 24 5.85 0.66 -1.04
C PHE A 24 4.38 0.87 -0.71
N LYS A 25 3.94 2.12 -0.63
CA LYS A 25 2.55 2.48 -0.37
C LYS A 25 2.05 3.46 -1.40
N THR A 26 0.84 3.24 -1.90
CA THR A 26 0.13 4.19 -2.77
C THR A 26 -1.37 4.08 -2.54
N LYS A 27 -2.13 5.05 -3.03
CA LYS A 27 -3.60 5.07 -2.90
C LYS A 27 -4.26 5.45 -4.21
N HIS A 28 -5.45 4.90 -4.45
CA HIS A 28 -6.26 5.22 -5.63
C HIS A 28 -7.74 4.92 -5.36
N ASN A 29 -8.64 5.55 -6.13
CA ASN A 29 -10.09 5.32 -6.01
C ASN A 29 -10.54 4.05 -6.75
N ASN A 30 -9.62 3.33 -7.39
CA ASN A 30 -9.90 2.16 -8.22
C ASN A 30 -9.04 1.00 -7.72
N LYS A 31 -9.69 -0.02 -7.15
CA LYS A 31 -9.06 -1.22 -6.61
C LYS A 31 -8.37 -2.06 -7.69
N ASP A 32 -8.99 -2.18 -8.87
CA ASP A 32 -8.43 -2.99 -9.97
C ASP A 32 -7.16 -2.35 -10.55
N TYR A 33 -7.10 -1.02 -10.56
CA TYR A 33 -5.88 -0.30 -10.92
C TYR A 33 -4.74 -0.63 -9.94
N LEU A 34 -5.01 -0.56 -8.63
CA LEU A 34 -4.02 -0.89 -7.60
C LEU A 34 -3.57 -2.35 -7.70
N LYS A 35 -4.49 -3.28 -7.99
CA LYS A 35 -4.16 -4.68 -8.20
C LYS A 35 -3.18 -4.86 -9.35
N LYS A 36 -3.41 -4.20 -10.50
CA LYS A 36 -2.47 -4.25 -11.64
C LYS A 36 -1.10 -3.69 -11.29
N VAL A 37 -1.04 -2.59 -10.54
CA VAL A 37 0.23 -2.01 -10.08
C VAL A 37 0.98 -3.01 -9.19
N ALA A 38 0.28 -3.68 -8.27
CA ALA A 38 0.89 -4.66 -7.40
C ALA A 38 1.42 -5.88 -8.18
N GLU A 39 0.62 -6.41 -9.10
CA GLU A 39 1.02 -7.53 -9.96
C GLU A 39 2.26 -7.18 -10.80
N GLN A 40 2.32 -5.98 -11.36
CA GLN A 40 3.49 -5.51 -12.11
C GLN A 40 4.74 -5.40 -11.24
N LEU A 41 4.61 -4.96 -9.99
CA LEU A 41 5.74 -4.88 -9.05
C LEU A 41 6.26 -6.26 -8.62
N LEU A 42 5.36 -7.24 -8.49
CA LEU A 42 5.71 -8.61 -8.11
C LEU A 42 6.29 -9.40 -9.29
N ASP A 43 5.90 -9.08 -10.52
CA ASP A 43 6.34 -9.80 -11.74
C ASP A 43 7.67 -9.27 -12.32
N GLN A 44 8.28 -8.24 -11.71
CA GLN A 44 9.59 -7.76 -12.14
C GLN A 44 10.67 -8.84 -11.93
N GLU A 45 11.39 -9.18 -13.00
CA GLU A 45 12.59 -10.01 -12.93
C GLU A 45 13.63 -9.31 -12.03
N ASP A 46 14.20 -10.06 -11.07
CA ASP A 46 15.01 -9.55 -9.96
C ASP A 46 14.31 -8.55 -9.01
N GLY A 47 12.98 -8.54 -9.01
CA GLY A 47 12.17 -7.72 -8.10
C GLY A 47 12.48 -7.94 -6.62
N HIS A 48 12.41 -6.84 -5.86
CA HIS A 48 12.53 -6.88 -4.41
C HIS A 48 11.19 -7.11 -3.70
N PHE A 49 10.06 -6.87 -4.37
CA PHE A 49 8.72 -7.03 -3.81
C PHE A 49 8.24 -8.49 -3.86
N THR A 50 7.49 -8.91 -2.85
CA THR A 50 7.11 -10.32 -2.67
C THR A 50 5.63 -10.54 -2.43
N GLU A 51 4.93 -9.56 -1.83
CA GLU A 51 3.51 -9.68 -1.50
C GLU A 51 2.85 -8.29 -1.47
N TYR A 52 1.52 -8.25 -1.50
CA TYR A 52 0.76 -7.01 -1.40
C TYR A 52 -0.58 -7.20 -0.69
N GLU A 53 -1.08 -6.11 -0.12
CA GLU A 53 -2.44 -5.99 0.41
C GLU A 53 -3.14 -4.74 -0.13
N ILE A 54 -4.46 -4.83 -0.30
CA ILE A 54 -5.30 -3.68 -0.67
C ILE A 54 -6.47 -3.61 0.30
N HIS A 55 -6.58 -2.49 1.02
CA HIS A 55 -7.68 -2.21 1.94
C HIS A 55 -8.31 -0.85 1.65
N THR A 56 -9.55 -0.67 2.08
CA THR A 56 -10.23 0.62 2.10
C THR A 56 -9.74 1.45 3.27
N SER A 57 -9.60 2.77 3.08
CA SER A 57 -9.17 3.67 4.13
C SER A 57 -9.85 5.03 4.05
N ASP A 58 -10.48 5.42 5.16
CA ASP A 58 -11.04 6.76 5.36
C ASP A 58 -9.96 7.79 5.74
N HIS A 59 -8.73 7.33 5.94
CA HIS A 59 -7.56 8.12 6.31
C HIS A 59 -6.37 7.88 5.37
N ALA A 60 -6.63 7.52 4.11
CA ALA A 60 -5.62 7.09 3.13
C ALA A 60 -4.45 8.09 2.98
N ASN A 61 -4.71 9.39 3.11
CA ASN A 61 -3.65 10.42 3.11
C ASN A 61 -2.65 10.22 4.26
N SER A 62 -3.14 9.94 5.46
CA SER A 62 -2.29 9.75 6.64
C SER A 62 -1.49 8.45 6.54
N GLU A 63 -2.04 7.40 5.93
CA GLU A 63 -1.32 6.13 5.78
C GLU A 63 -0.12 6.23 4.83
N MET A 64 -0.15 7.15 3.87
CA MET A 64 0.98 7.39 2.96
C MET A 64 2.18 8.03 3.68
N THR A 65 1.95 8.75 4.77
CA THR A 65 3.00 9.49 5.49
C THR A 65 3.52 8.74 6.73
N GLN A 66 2.80 7.72 7.19
CA GLN A 66 3.26 6.90 8.30
C GLN A 66 4.42 6.00 7.85
N PRO A 67 5.58 6.04 8.52
CA PRO A 67 6.59 5.03 8.31
C PRO A 67 6.04 3.68 8.77
N GLU A 68 6.30 2.62 8.00
CA GLU A 68 6.16 1.28 8.55
C GLU A 68 7.29 1.10 9.56
N ASN A 69 6.95 0.83 10.82
CA ASN A 69 7.96 0.65 11.86
C ASN A 69 8.90 -0.51 11.47
N LEU A 70 10.08 -0.18 10.96
CA LEU A 70 11.23 -1.08 10.95
C LEU A 70 11.69 -1.21 12.40
N ILE A 71 10.99 -2.03 13.18
CA ILE A 71 11.56 -2.56 14.43
C ILE A 71 12.69 -3.47 13.99
N HIS A 72 13.89 -2.93 13.80
CA HIS A 72 15.11 -3.71 13.88
C HIS A 72 15.10 -4.33 15.27
N TYR A 73 14.58 -5.55 15.41
CA TYR A 73 14.98 -6.43 16.50
C TYR A 73 16.44 -6.77 16.22
N VAL A 74 17.35 -5.87 16.59
CA VAL A 74 18.70 -6.27 16.92
C VAL A 74 18.50 -7.19 18.12
N LYS A 75 18.54 -8.52 17.88
CA LYS A 75 18.84 -9.44 18.96
C LYS A 75 20.17 -8.98 19.53
N GLN A 76 20.13 -8.24 20.62
CA GLN A 76 21.26 -8.14 21.51
C GLN A 76 21.35 -9.52 22.16
N ASP A 77 22.18 -10.38 21.58
CA ASP A 77 22.70 -11.54 22.29
C ASP A 77 23.46 -10.99 23.51
N LEU A 78 22.85 -11.14 24.68
CA LEU A 78 23.45 -10.96 26.00
C LEU A 78 24.03 -12.29 26.47
#